data_AF-A0A924IJ29-F1
#
_entry.id   AF-A0A924IJ29-F1
#
_cell.length_a   1.000
_cell.length_b   1.000
_cell.length_c   1.000
_cell.angle_alpha   90.00
_cell.angle_beta   90.00
_cell.angle_gamma   90.00
#
_symmetry.space_group_name_H-M   'P 1'
#
loop_
_entity.id
_entity.type
_entity.pdbx_description
1 polymer ?
#
loop_
_entity_poly.entity_id
_entity_poly.type
_entity_poly.pdbx_seq_one_letter_code
_entity_poly.pdbx_strand_id
1 'polypeptide(L)'
;MASKISGVGVHTIRAWEKRYKALEPVRDSSGHRTYTKADIEKLMLLSELCLLGYTISKVAKFEIPDLKLLLKDLGKSDESIDSPEFNLIKEKLSVDASGSTNILLFALKNYKLDVINQEIGKLKTMVSSRDMAMNIVMPLSNELRELRNRGEFSQIQEETVINLLRFHSGHALYHQNDRRDRNSVNVVVAGIAGATNDLGLIMAGLLCNHYGFNFSFLGPDISVEALSDSLGFLNTNLIILSALNTKKTFVEKLMSKATPALQVLLAGKMDLELESIPTKRFKNCKSIEELDEYLSKKYN
;
A
#
# COMPACT_ATOMS: atom_id res chain seq x y z
N MET A 1 -27.70 4.06 11.23
CA MET A 1 -27.68 2.65 10.78
C MET A 1 -27.35 2.55 9.30
N ALA A 2 -28.12 3.16 8.40
CA ALA A 2 -27.89 3.10 6.94
C ALA A 2 -26.45 3.44 6.51
N SER A 3 -25.91 4.58 6.95
CA SER A 3 -24.54 5.00 6.62
C SER A 3 -23.45 4.00 7.04
N LYS A 4 -23.65 3.28 8.15
CA LYS A 4 -22.69 2.28 8.64
C LYS A 4 -22.74 0.99 7.81
N ILE A 5 -23.92 0.64 7.28
CA ILE A 5 -24.13 -0.59 6.50
C ILE A 5 -23.79 -0.36 5.03
N SER A 6 -24.18 0.78 4.45
CA SER A 6 -23.95 1.08 3.04
C SER A 6 -22.57 1.68 2.73
N GLY A 7 -21.82 2.09 3.75
CA GLY A 7 -20.52 2.77 3.58
C GLY A 7 -20.62 4.23 3.10
N VAL A 8 -21.82 4.73 2.81
CA VAL A 8 -22.06 6.12 2.35
C VAL A 8 -22.25 7.04 3.55
N GLY A 9 -21.52 8.16 3.60
CA GLY A 9 -21.64 9.14 4.70
C GLY A 9 -23.05 9.72 4.86
N VAL A 10 -23.50 9.95 6.10
CA VAL A 10 -24.86 10.46 6.42
C VAL A 10 -25.21 11.74 5.65
N HIS A 11 -24.25 12.66 5.52
CA HIS A 11 -24.46 13.91 4.76
C HIS A 11 -24.62 13.66 3.26
N THR A 12 -23.89 12.69 2.70
CA THR A 12 -23.98 12.27 1.30
C THR A 12 -25.33 11.63 1.01
N ILE A 13 -25.80 10.73 1.88
CA ILE A 13 -27.14 10.11 1.75
C ILE A 13 -28.22 11.21 1.72
N ARG A 14 -28.18 12.16 2.66
CA ARG A 14 -29.14 13.28 2.69
C ARG A 14 -29.06 14.17 1.44
N ALA A 15 -27.86 14.39 0.92
CA ALA A 15 -27.68 15.15 -0.31
C ALA A 15 -28.27 14.40 -1.51
N TRP A 16 -28.08 13.08 -1.56
CA TRP A 16 -28.61 12.23 -2.64
C TRP A 16 -30.14 12.13 -2.62
N GLU A 17 -30.74 12.00 -1.44
CA GLU A 17 -32.20 12.12 -1.26
C GLU A 17 -32.72 13.46 -1.78
N LYS A 18 -32.16 14.57 -1.27
CA LYS A 18 -32.70 15.90 -1.52
C LYS A 18 -32.51 16.36 -2.97
N ARG A 19 -31.33 16.09 -3.56
CA ARG A 19 -30.95 16.65 -4.86
C ARG A 19 -31.27 15.72 -6.02
N TYR A 20 -31.18 14.41 -5.83
CA TYR A 20 -31.29 13.43 -6.91
C TYR A 20 -32.44 12.46 -6.72
N LYS A 21 -33.20 12.56 -5.62
CA LYS A 21 -34.28 11.63 -5.27
C LYS A 21 -33.84 10.17 -5.36
N ALA A 22 -32.59 9.90 -5.00
CA ALA A 22 -32.02 8.56 -5.11
C ALA A 22 -32.79 7.53 -4.26
N LEU A 23 -33.40 7.99 -3.17
CA LEU A 23 -34.16 7.22 -2.20
C LEU A 23 -35.29 8.09 -1.65
N GLU A 24 -36.36 7.44 -1.20
CA GLU A 24 -37.46 8.06 -0.47
C GLU A 24 -37.60 7.37 0.89
N PRO A 25 -36.85 7.81 1.92
CA PRO A 25 -36.88 7.15 3.22
C PRO A 25 -38.24 7.33 3.90
N VAL A 26 -38.77 6.26 4.45
CA VAL A 26 -39.95 6.31 5.31
C VAL A 26 -39.59 7.07 6.58
N ARG A 27 -40.53 7.86 7.11
CA ARG A 27 -40.38 8.50 8.42
C ARG A 27 -41.13 7.70 9.47
N ASP A 28 -40.47 7.42 10.58
CA ASP A 28 -41.13 6.83 11.75
C ASP A 28 -42.06 7.83 12.44
N SER A 29 -42.81 7.36 13.44
CA SER A 29 -43.71 8.16 14.27
C SER A 29 -43.03 9.33 14.99
N SER A 30 -41.70 9.30 15.12
CA SER A 30 -40.88 10.34 15.73
C SER A 30 -40.25 11.27 14.69
N GLY A 31 -40.50 11.06 13.40
CA GLY A 31 -39.99 11.87 12.30
C GLY A 31 -38.58 11.51 11.84
N HIS A 32 -37.97 10.43 12.34
CA HIS A 32 -36.66 9.97 11.91
C HIS A 32 -36.76 9.16 10.61
N ARG A 33 -35.71 9.25 9.78
CA ARG A 33 -35.60 8.46 8.55
C ARG A 33 -35.29 6.99 8.88
N THR A 34 -36.16 6.11 8.44
CA THR A 34 -35.95 4.67 8.42
C THR A 34 -35.70 4.21 7.00
N TYR A 35 -34.67 3.38 6.82
CA TYR A 35 -34.30 2.83 5.52
C TYR A 35 -34.61 1.35 5.52
N THR A 36 -35.29 0.90 4.47
CA THR A 36 -35.56 -0.51 4.25
C THR A 36 -34.29 -1.23 3.79
N LYS A 37 -34.33 -2.57 3.78
CA LYS A 37 -33.22 -3.36 3.23
C LYS A 37 -32.94 -3.03 1.76
N ALA A 38 -33.99 -2.76 0.97
CA ALA A 38 -33.88 -2.35 -0.42
C ALA A 38 -33.21 -0.98 -0.55
N ASP A 39 -33.53 -0.03 0.33
CA ASP A 39 -32.86 1.29 0.35
C ASP A 39 -31.35 1.17 0.63
N ILE A 40 -30.99 0.28 1.56
CA ILE A 40 -29.58 0.00 1.85
C ILE A 40 -28.89 -0.63 0.63
N GLU A 41 -29.52 -1.59 -0.03
CA GLU A 41 -28.99 -2.21 -1.24
C GLU A 41 -28.83 -1.19 -2.38
N LYS A 42 -29.84 -0.36 -2.63
CA LYS A 42 -29.77 0.72 -3.64
C LYS A 42 -28.65 1.71 -3.31
N LEU A 43 -28.48 2.07 -2.04
CA LEU A 43 -27.36 2.92 -1.59
C LEU A 43 -26.00 2.30 -1.87
N MET A 44 -25.84 1.00 -1.62
CA MET A 44 -24.59 0.29 -1.89
C MET A 44 -24.29 0.27 -3.39
N LEU A 45 -25.27 -0.08 -4.23
CA LEU A 45 -25.11 -0.11 -5.69
C LEU A 45 -24.81 1.28 -6.27
N LEU A 46 -25.50 2.31 -5.79
CA LEU A 46 -25.23 3.70 -6.21
C LEU A 46 -23.84 4.16 -5.76
N SER A 47 -23.42 3.81 -4.55
CA SER A 47 -22.07 4.08 -4.06
C SER A 47 -21.02 3.39 -4.92
N GLU A 48 -21.24 2.12 -5.23
CA GLU A 48 -20.37 1.33 -6.09
C GLU A 48 -20.27 1.93 -7.49
N LEU A 49 -21.40 2.24 -8.13
CA LEU A 49 -21.40 2.89 -9.45
C LEU A 49 -20.77 4.29 -9.44
N CYS A 50 -20.96 5.06 -8.36
CA CYS A 50 -20.32 6.37 -8.20
C CYS A 50 -18.80 6.24 -8.00
N LEU A 51 -18.37 5.23 -7.25
CA LEU A 51 -16.96 4.85 -7.19
C LEU A 51 -16.50 4.50 -8.61
N LEU A 52 -17.25 3.66 -9.35
CA LEU A 52 -17.01 3.28 -10.75
C LEU A 52 -17.03 4.44 -11.77
N GLY A 53 -17.12 5.70 -11.33
CA GLY A 53 -16.98 6.89 -12.16
C GLY A 53 -18.29 7.45 -12.69
N TYR A 54 -19.42 6.83 -12.39
CA TYR A 54 -20.72 7.39 -12.74
C TYR A 54 -21.04 8.59 -11.85
N THR A 55 -21.62 9.63 -12.42
CA THR A 55 -22.15 10.71 -11.60
C THR A 55 -23.45 10.26 -10.93
N ILE A 56 -23.64 10.61 -9.65
CA ILE A 56 -24.87 10.31 -8.93
C ILE A 56 -26.12 10.82 -9.69
N SER A 57 -26.01 11.95 -10.38
CA SER A 57 -27.10 12.50 -11.21
C SER A 57 -27.51 11.58 -12.36
N LYS A 58 -26.59 10.73 -12.86
CA LYS A 58 -26.85 9.79 -13.94
C LYS A 58 -27.48 8.50 -13.43
N VAL A 59 -27.02 7.98 -12.28
CA VAL A 59 -27.41 6.65 -11.78
C VAL A 59 -28.52 6.66 -10.74
N ALA A 60 -28.75 7.77 -10.02
CA ALA A 60 -29.76 7.85 -8.95
C ALA A 60 -31.19 7.52 -9.42
N LYS A 61 -31.49 7.71 -10.71
CA LYS A 61 -32.79 7.46 -11.33
C LYS A 61 -33.04 5.99 -11.69
N PHE A 62 -32.03 5.13 -11.60
CA PHE A 62 -32.16 3.72 -11.96
C PHE A 62 -32.65 2.91 -10.77
N GLU A 63 -33.42 1.86 -11.07
CA GLU A 63 -33.86 0.91 -10.06
C GLU A 63 -32.80 -0.17 -9.80
N ILE A 64 -32.92 -0.85 -8.66
CA ILE A 64 -31.97 -1.88 -8.23
C ILE A 64 -31.63 -2.89 -9.34
N PRO A 65 -32.59 -3.43 -10.13
CA PRO A 65 -32.28 -4.32 -11.24
C PRO A 65 -31.40 -3.67 -12.30
N ASP A 66 -31.69 -2.43 -12.70
CA ASP A 66 -30.93 -1.69 -13.72
C ASP A 66 -29.54 -1.31 -13.23
N LEU A 67 -29.40 -0.93 -11.95
CA LEU A 67 -28.12 -0.67 -11.31
C LEU A 67 -27.26 -1.95 -11.28
N LYS A 68 -27.87 -3.09 -10.97
CA LYS A 68 -27.20 -4.41 -11.01
C LYS A 68 -26.81 -4.82 -12.42
N LEU A 69 -27.66 -4.57 -13.41
CA LEU A 69 -27.35 -4.81 -14.82
C LEU A 69 -26.20 -3.92 -15.28
N LEU A 70 -26.22 -2.63 -14.93
CA LEU A 70 -25.14 -1.70 -15.25
C LEU A 70 -23.82 -2.12 -14.60
N LEU A 71 -23.85 -2.60 -13.35
CA LEU A 71 -22.70 -3.19 -12.68
C LEU A 71 -22.24 -4.51 -13.33
N LYS A 72 -23.18 -5.33 -13.79
CA LYS A 72 -22.91 -6.58 -14.50
C LYS A 72 -22.28 -6.34 -15.87
N ASP A 73 -22.75 -5.35 -16.62
CA ASP A 73 -22.20 -4.95 -17.92
C ASP A 73 -20.78 -4.38 -17.79
N LEU A 74 -20.48 -3.76 -16.63
CA LEU A 74 -19.12 -3.35 -16.26
C LEU A 74 -18.22 -4.55 -15.87
N GLY A 75 -18.81 -5.72 -15.64
CA GLY A 75 -18.15 -6.94 -15.15
C GLY A 75 -18.10 -8.14 -16.10
N LYS A 76 -18.88 -8.20 -17.19
CA LYS A 76 -18.85 -9.28 -18.21
C LYS A 76 -19.35 -8.73 -19.56
N SER A 77 -18.56 -8.76 -20.65
CA SER A 77 -18.54 -9.92 -21.57
C SER A 77 -18.85 -11.25 -20.88
N ASP A 78 -20.04 -11.81 -21.17
CA ASP A 78 -20.62 -13.10 -20.75
C ASP A 78 -19.56 -14.23 -20.55
N GLU A 79 -19.59 -15.15 -19.58
CA GLU A 79 -20.68 -15.91 -18.93
C GLU A 79 -20.26 -16.32 -17.48
N SER A 80 -21.21 -16.73 -16.62
CA SER A 80 -21.11 -17.28 -15.23
C SER A 80 -21.37 -16.30 -14.06
N ILE A 81 -22.64 -16.21 -13.62
CA ILE A 81 -23.02 -15.55 -12.35
C ILE A 81 -23.09 -16.54 -11.16
N ASP A 82 -22.82 -17.82 -11.41
CA ASP A 82 -22.49 -18.79 -10.34
C ASP A 82 -20.98 -19.07 -10.29
N SER A 83 -20.13 -18.05 -10.46
CA SER A 83 -18.70 -18.24 -10.19
C SER A 83 -18.42 -18.00 -8.70
N PRO A 84 -17.64 -18.89 -8.04
CA PRO A 84 -17.21 -18.73 -6.64
C PRO A 84 -16.57 -17.36 -6.35
N GLU A 85 -16.02 -16.68 -7.36
CA GLU A 85 -15.38 -15.37 -7.24
C GLU A 85 -16.35 -14.23 -6.85
N PHE A 86 -17.61 -14.28 -7.28
CA PHE A 86 -18.58 -13.23 -6.93
C PHE A 86 -19.12 -13.41 -5.49
N ASN A 87 -19.22 -14.65 -5.02
CA ASN A 87 -19.48 -14.95 -3.62
C ASN A 87 -18.27 -14.61 -2.74
N LEU A 88 -17.03 -14.78 -3.25
CA LEU A 88 -15.82 -14.26 -2.59
C LEU A 88 -15.84 -12.74 -2.44
N ILE A 89 -16.35 -11.97 -3.41
CA ILE A 89 -16.43 -10.49 -3.29
C ILE A 89 -17.45 -10.08 -2.23
N LYS A 90 -18.57 -10.78 -2.14
CA LYS A 90 -19.62 -10.56 -1.14
C LYS A 90 -19.15 -10.89 0.28
N GLU A 91 -18.26 -11.87 0.42
CA GLU A 91 -17.58 -12.24 1.67
C GLU A 91 -16.40 -11.29 1.99
N LYS A 92 -15.67 -10.80 0.98
CA LYS A 92 -14.57 -9.79 1.04
C LYS A 92 -15.01 -8.33 1.23
N LEU A 93 -16.31 -8.08 1.30
CA LEU A 93 -16.88 -6.83 1.82
C LEU A 93 -16.96 -6.85 3.36
N SER A 94 -16.67 -7.99 3.99
CA SER A 94 -16.08 -7.97 5.33
C SER A 94 -14.67 -7.38 5.22
N VAL A 95 -14.30 -6.50 6.14
CA VAL A 95 -13.07 -5.69 6.09
C VAL A 95 -11.83 -6.61 6.06
N ASP A 96 -11.35 -6.96 4.86
CA ASP A 96 -10.11 -7.67 4.64
C ASP A 96 -9.25 -6.96 3.56
N ALA A 97 -7.95 -7.30 3.53
CA ALA A 97 -6.98 -6.69 2.62
C ALA A 97 -7.30 -6.92 1.12
N SER A 98 -8.20 -7.86 0.79
CA SER A 98 -8.57 -8.16 -0.59
C SER A 98 -9.62 -7.19 -1.13
N GLY A 99 -10.59 -6.77 -0.29
CA GLY A 99 -11.61 -5.79 -0.68
C GLY A 99 -11.02 -4.42 -0.99
N SER A 100 -10.15 -3.90 -0.12
CA SER A 100 -9.51 -2.59 -0.33
C SER A 100 -8.54 -2.58 -1.52
N THR A 101 -7.87 -3.70 -1.83
CA THR A 101 -6.99 -3.79 -3.02
C THR A 101 -7.76 -3.58 -4.32
N ASN A 102 -8.96 -4.16 -4.46
CA ASN A 102 -9.80 -3.95 -5.63
C ASN A 102 -10.27 -2.49 -5.76
N ILE A 103 -10.65 -1.85 -4.64
CA ILE A 103 -11.03 -0.43 -4.62
C ILE A 103 -9.83 0.44 -5.03
N LEU A 104 -8.63 0.13 -4.55
CA LEU A 104 -7.40 0.83 -4.89
C LEU A 104 -7.06 0.69 -6.37
N LEU A 105 -7.10 -0.52 -6.93
CA LEU A 105 -6.86 -0.76 -8.36
C LEU A 105 -7.87 -0.02 -9.24
N PHE A 106 -9.14 -0.02 -8.85
CA PHE A 106 -10.17 0.73 -9.54
C PHE A 106 -9.90 2.25 -9.45
N ALA A 107 -9.60 2.77 -8.26
CA ALA A 107 -9.34 4.18 -8.03
C ALA A 107 -8.07 4.66 -8.76
N LEU A 108 -7.06 3.79 -8.86
CA LEU A 108 -5.89 3.97 -9.70
C LEU A 108 -6.31 4.12 -11.17
N LYS A 109 -6.98 3.13 -11.75
CA LYS A 109 -7.40 3.17 -13.17
C LYS A 109 -8.20 4.43 -13.54
N ASN A 110 -8.90 5.01 -12.58
CA ASN A 110 -9.75 6.19 -12.78
C ASN A 110 -9.18 7.49 -12.17
N TYR A 111 -7.93 7.46 -11.72
CA TYR A 111 -7.20 8.57 -11.09
C TYR A 111 -8.00 9.30 -9.99
N LYS A 112 -8.61 8.53 -9.07
CA LYS A 112 -9.39 9.01 -7.92
C LYS A 112 -8.51 9.13 -6.67
N LEU A 113 -7.71 10.20 -6.61
CA LEU A 113 -6.72 10.40 -5.53
C LEU A 113 -7.34 10.45 -4.13
N ASP A 114 -8.55 10.98 -3.99
CA ASP A 114 -9.31 11.04 -2.74
C ASP A 114 -9.64 9.64 -2.22
N VAL A 115 -10.11 8.75 -3.11
CA VAL A 115 -10.41 7.35 -2.79
C VAL A 115 -9.12 6.59 -2.45
N ILE A 116 -8.05 6.77 -3.23
CA ILE A 116 -6.73 6.18 -2.96
C ILE A 116 -6.25 6.59 -1.57
N ASN A 117 -6.28 7.89 -1.26
CA ASN A 117 -5.84 8.43 0.01
C ASN A 117 -6.65 7.88 1.20
N GLN A 118 -7.97 7.78 1.04
CA GLN A 118 -8.87 7.25 2.08
C GLN A 118 -8.63 5.77 2.33
N GLU A 119 -8.52 4.96 1.27
CA GLU A 119 -8.36 3.50 1.41
C GLU A 119 -6.98 3.12 1.97
N ILE A 120 -5.89 3.75 1.53
CA ILE A 120 -4.57 3.54 2.14
C ILE A 120 -4.59 3.97 3.62
N GLY A 121 -5.29 5.07 3.92
CA GLY A 121 -5.46 5.56 5.29
C GLY A 121 -6.24 4.62 6.21
N LYS A 122 -7.14 3.78 5.68
CA LYS A 122 -7.79 2.69 6.44
C LYS A 122 -6.86 1.51 6.61
N LEU A 123 -6.22 1.07 5.53
CA LEU A 123 -5.36 -0.10 5.54
C LEU A 123 -4.21 0.02 6.54
N LYS A 124 -3.57 1.20 6.62
CA LYS A 124 -2.43 1.41 7.55
C LYS A 124 -2.73 1.14 9.02
N THR A 125 -4.01 1.17 9.44
CA THR A 125 -4.40 0.88 10.82
C THR A 125 -4.86 -0.56 11.03
N MET A 126 -5.15 -1.27 9.94
CA MET A 126 -5.76 -2.61 9.96
C MET A 126 -4.76 -3.71 9.65
N VAL A 127 -3.70 -3.42 8.89
CA VAL A 127 -2.73 -4.42 8.44
C VAL A 127 -1.39 -4.27 9.17
N SER A 128 -0.62 -5.36 9.22
CA SER A 128 0.73 -5.31 9.78
C SER A 128 1.69 -4.52 8.88
N SER A 129 2.83 -4.06 9.42
CA SER A 129 3.85 -3.38 8.60
C SER A 129 4.34 -4.24 7.44
N ARG A 130 4.44 -5.57 7.64
CA ARG A 130 4.77 -6.51 6.56
C ARG A 130 3.67 -6.57 5.50
N ASP A 131 2.40 -6.67 5.89
CA ASP A 131 1.29 -6.69 4.92
C ASP A 131 1.15 -5.35 4.19
N MET A 132 1.41 -4.24 4.86
CA MET A 132 1.49 -2.92 4.23
C MET A 132 2.56 -2.91 3.12
N ALA A 133 3.74 -3.47 3.39
CA ALA A 133 4.80 -3.57 2.39
C ALA A 133 4.43 -4.54 1.25
N MET A 134 4.07 -5.78 1.59
CA MET A 134 3.97 -6.90 0.66
C MET A 134 2.65 -6.93 -0.11
N ASN A 135 1.54 -6.55 0.53
CA ASN A 135 0.21 -6.71 -0.07
C ASN A 135 -0.37 -5.38 -0.57
N ILE A 136 0.17 -4.24 -0.15
CA ILE A 136 -0.33 -2.91 -0.54
C ILE A 136 0.72 -2.14 -1.34
N VAL A 137 1.84 -1.74 -0.73
CA VAL A 137 2.82 -0.86 -1.38
C VAL A 137 3.44 -1.53 -2.61
N MET A 138 3.89 -2.77 -2.48
CA MET A 138 4.52 -3.50 -3.59
C MET A 138 3.56 -3.70 -4.78
N PRO A 139 2.35 -4.28 -4.63
CA PRO A 139 1.46 -4.49 -5.77
C PRO A 139 1.02 -3.19 -6.45
N LEU A 140 0.69 -2.14 -5.68
CA LEU A 140 0.30 -0.85 -6.24
C LEU A 140 1.45 -0.19 -7.00
N SER A 141 2.68 -0.27 -6.48
CA SER A 141 3.86 0.28 -7.15
C SER A 141 4.15 -0.41 -8.49
N ASN A 142 3.90 -1.72 -8.58
CA ASN A 142 4.05 -2.48 -9.81
C ASN A 142 2.94 -2.12 -10.81
N GLU A 143 1.68 -2.07 -10.38
CA GLU A 143 0.56 -1.67 -11.26
C GLU A 143 0.74 -0.25 -11.81
N LEU A 144 1.18 0.70 -10.98
CA LEU A 144 1.47 2.07 -11.41
C LEU A 144 2.55 2.12 -12.51
N ARG A 145 3.61 1.32 -12.35
CA ARG A 145 4.68 1.23 -13.34
C ARG A 145 4.15 0.65 -14.66
N GLU A 146 3.31 -0.38 -14.58
CA GLU A 146 2.69 -0.98 -15.76
C GLU A 146 1.73 -0.01 -16.48
N LEU A 147 0.88 0.71 -15.75
CA LEU A 147 0.01 1.75 -16.29
C LEU A 147 0.80 2.85 -17.01
N ARG A 148 1.94 3.28 -16.44
CA ARG A 148 2.83 4.24 -17.08
C ARG A 148 3.49 3.66 -18.33
N ASN A 149 4.00 2.43 -18.27
CA ASN A 149 4.64 1.76 -19.40
C ASN A 149 3.67 1.61 -20.58
N ARG A 150 2.37 1.39 -20.31
CA ARG A 150 1.30 1.35 -21.30
C ARG A 150 0.85 2.74 -21.79
N GLY A 151 1.38 3.82 -21.21
CA GLY A 151 1.01 5.20 -21.55
C GLY A 151 -0.35 5.66 -21.00
N GLU A 152 -1.00 4.85 -20.16
CA GLU A 152 -2.28 5.18 -19.51
C GLU A 152 -2.09 6.22 -18.39
N PHE A 153 -0.90 6.22 -17.78
CA PHE A 153 -0.48 7.15 -16.74
C PHE A 153 0.70 8.01 -17.20
N SER A 154 0.62 9.30 -16.91
CA SER A 154 1.78 10.20 -17.00
C SER A 154 2.72 10.02 -15.80
N GLN A 155 3.97 10.46 -15.96
CA GLN A 155 4.97 10.43 -14.89
C GLN A 155 4.51 11.17 -13.62
N ILE A 156 3.79 12.30 -13.76
CA ILE A 156 3.31 13.07 -12.61
C ILE A 156 2.19 12.34 -11.86
N GLN A 157 1.37 11.55 -12.56
CA GLN A 157 0.31 10.74 -11.94
C GLN A 157 0.90 9.57 -11.15
N GLU A 158 1.90 8.88 -11.71
CA GLU A 158 2.69 7.86 -10.99
C GLU A 158 3.28 8.46 -9.71
N GLU A 159 4.03 9.56 -9.84
CA GLU A 159 4.73 10.20 -8.73
C GLU A 159 3.75 10.69 -7.64
N THR A 160 2.58 11.21 -8.03
CA THR A 160 1.56 11.65 -7.06
C THR A 160 1.07 10.49 -6.19
N VAL A 161 0.81 9.32 -6.78
CA VAL A 161 0.37 8.16 -6.00
C VAL A 161 1.51 7.58 -5.15
N ILE A 162 2.74 7.54 -5.67
CA ILE A 162 3.92 7.14 -4.90
C ILE A 162 4.08 8.03 -3.67
N ASN A 163 3.88 9.35 -3.79
CA ASN A 163 3.91 10.28 -2.67
C ASN A 163 2.84 9.99 -1.60
N LEU A 164 1.63 9.57 -2.00
CA LEU A 164 0.60 9.15 -1.05
C LEU A 164 0.99 7.87 -0.31
N LEU A 165 1.54 6.88 -1.03
CA LEU A 165 2.06 5.65 -0.42
C LEU A 165 3.18 5.96 0.58
N ARG A 166 4.10 6.85 0.22
CA ARG A 166 5.18 7.35 1.09
C ARG A 166 4.62 7.99 2.36
N PHE A 167 3.67 8.91 2.22
CA PHE A 167 3.05 9.61 3.35
C PHE A 167 2.40 8.63 4.35
N HIS A 168 1.60 7.67 3.88
CA HIS A 168 0.90 6.75 4.78
C HIS A 168 1.80 5.68 5.37
N SER A 169 2.81 5.23 4.62
CA SER A 169 3.76 4.20 5.10
C SER A 169 4.82 4.78 6.04
N GLY A 170 5.20 6.05 5.85
CA GLY A 170 6.25 6.71 6.63
C GLY A 170 5.95 6.80 8.12
N HIS A 171 4.67 6.85 8.50
CA HIS A 171 4.27 6.88 9.92
C HIS A 171 4.84 5.69 10.71
N ALA A 172 4.82 4.48 10.12
CA ALA A 172 5.30 3.26 10.76
C ALA A 172 6.85 3.21 10.88
N LEU A 173 7.57 4.02 10.13
CA LEU A 173 9.05 4.04 10.16
C LEU A 173 9.59 4.72 11.43
N TYR A 174 8.88 5.75 11.91
CA TYR A 174 9.32 6.57 13.04
C TYR A 174 8.50 6.34 14.32
N HIS A 175 7.31 5.73 14.21
CA HIS A 175 6.54 5.30 15.38
C HIS A 175 6.90 3.87 15.76
N GLN A 176 8.06 3.74 16.40
CA GLN A 176 8.48 2.48 16.99
C GLN A 176 7.83 2.36 18.36
N ASN A 177 6.62 1.80 18.40
CA ASN A 177 5.90 1.53 19.66
C ASN A 177 6.84 0.90 20.71
N ASP A 178 6.60 1.19 22.00
CA ASP A 178 7.30 0.71 23.20
C ASP A 178 7.28 -0.83 23.34
N ARG A 179 7.83 -1.54 22.36
CA ARG A 179 8.07 -2.98 22.40
C ARG A 179 9.17 -3.22 23.43
N ARG A 180 8.81 -3.86 24.54
CA ARG A 180 9.74 -4.22 25.62
C ARG A 180 10.78 -5.26 25.18
N ASP A 181 10.44 -6.09 24.19
CA ASP A 181 11.31 -7.15 23.65
C ASP A 181 11.73 -6.80 22.22
N ARG A 182 12.70 -5.89 22.06
CA ARG A 182 13.31 -5.61 20.76
C ARG A 182 14.44 -6.58 20.47
N ASN A 183 14.65 -6.85 19.18
CA ASN A 183 15.85 -7.53 18.73
C ASN A 183 17.08 -6.69 19.08
N SER A 184 18.13 -7.32 19.62
CA SER A 184 19.39 -6.64 19.97
C SER A 184 20.20 -6.19 18.75
N VAL A 185 19.79 -6.59 17.54
CA VAL A 185 20.42 -6.19 16.28
C VAL A 185 19.97 -4.78 15.91
N ASN A 186 20.92 -3.84 15.92
CA ASN A 186 20.72 -2.48 15.41
C ASN A 186 20.83 -2.49 13.89
N VAL A 187 19.78 -2.01 13.22
CA VAL A 187 19.67 -1.99 11.77
C VAL A 187 19.70 -0.57 11.22
N VAL A 188 20.48 -0.30 10.19
CA VAL A 188 20.38 0.93 9.40
C VAL A 188 19.70 0.62 8.08
N VAL A 189 18.70 1.42 7.70
CA VAL A 189 18.06 1.36 6.38
C VAL A 189 18.40 2.65 5.63
N ALA A 190 19.13 2.51 4.53
CA ALA A 190 19.72 3.64 3.81
C ALA A 190 19.67 3.45 2.30
N GLY A 191 19.28 4.49 1.58
CA GLY A 191 19.44 4.55 0.13
C GLY A 191 20.80 5.11 -0.22
N ILE A 192 21.40 4.57 -1.27
CA ILE A 192 22.67 5.07 -1.77
C ILE A 192 22.45 6.06 -2.91
N ALA A 193 23.51 6.82 -3.22
CA ALA A 193 23.49 7.88 -4.20
C ALA A 193 22.85 7.48 -5.55
N GLY A 194 21.86 8.26 -5.99
CA GLY A 194 21.17 8.06 -7.28
C GLY A 194 19.90 7.20 -7.26
N ALA A 195 19.46 6.73 -6.08
CA ALA A 195 18.15 6.07 -5.94
C ALA A 195 17.03 7.12 -5.86
N THR A 196 16.29 7.34 -6.96
CA THR A 196 15.18 8.31 -7.00
C THR A 196 13.87 7.78 -6.41
N ASN A 197 13.72 6.45 -6.32
CA ASN A 197 12.54 5.81 -5.73
C ASN A 197 12.88 5.18 -4.38
N ASP A 198 12.34 5.75 -3.30
CA ASP A 198 12.54 5.32 -1.92
C ASP A 198 11.51 4.27 -1.45
N LEU A 199 10.55 3.86 -2.29
CA LEU A 199 9.56 2.85 -1.88
C LEU A 199 10.21 1.53 -1.45
N GLY A 200 11.30 1.12 -2.11
CA GLY A 200 12.08 -0.05 -1.70
C GLY A 200 12.67 0.09 -0.30
N LEU A 201 13.14 1.29 0.05
CA LEU A 201 13.63 1.61 1.40
C LEU A 201 12.49 1.57 2.41
N ILE A 202 11.36 2.19 2.07
CA ILE A 202 10.19 2.23 2.95
C ILE A 202 9.71 0.82 3.24
N MET A 203 9.61 -0.04 2.23
CA MET A 203 9.26 -1.44 2.42
C MET A 203 10.28 -2.17 3.29
N ALA A 204 11.59 -1.97 3.09
CA ALA A 204 12.61 -2.53 3.96
C ALA A 204 12.47 -2.06 5.42
N GLY A 205 12.17 -0.77 5.65
CA GLY A 205 11.89 -0.23 6.98
C GLY A 205 10.62 -0.80 7.60
N LEU A 206 9.56 -1.02 6.82
CA LEU A 206 8.34 -1.68 7.27
C LEU A 206 8.58 -3.14 7.67
N LEU A 207 9.42 -3.87 6.94
CA LEU A 207 9.86 -5.21 7.33
C LEU A 207 10.68 -5.17 8.62
N CYS A 208 11.60 -4.22 8.76
CA CYS A 208 12.35 -4.03 10.02
C CYS A 208 11.41 -3.80 11.21
N ASN A 209 10.39 -2.97 11.02
CA ASN A 209 9.37 -2.71 12.02
C ASN A 209 8.58 -3.97 12.38
N HIS A 210 8.18 -4.76 11.37
CA HIS A 210 7.44 -6.01 11.57
C HIS A 210 8.23 -7.01 12.42
N TYR A 211 9.48 -7.29 12.04
CA TYR A 211 10.38 -8.23 12.72
C TYR A 211 10.98 -7.67 14.04
N GLY A 212 10.58 -6.48 14.47
CA GLY A 212 10.94 -5.96 15.80
C GLY A 212 12.40 -5.54 15.96
N PHE A 213 13.07 -5.18 14.86
CA PHE A 213 14.42 -4.63 14.93
C PHE A 213 14.45 -3.25 15.57
N ASN A 214 15.56 -2.95 16.26
CA ASN A 214 15.91 -1.57 16.56
C ASN A 214 16.54 -0.96 15.30
N PHE A 215 15.79 -0.17 14.52
CA PHE A 215 16.29 0.33 13.24
C PHE A 215 16.27 1.86 13.14
N SER A 216 17.22 2.41 12.38
CA SER A 216 17.27 3.82 11.98
C SER A 216 17.06 3.93 10.48
N PHE A 217 16.00 4.64 10.08
CA PHE A 217 15.72 4.96 8.69
C PHE A 217 16.37 6.29 8.33
N LEU A 218 17.44 6.23 7.53
CA LEU A 218 18.23 7.42 7.16
C LEU A 218 17.73 8.10 5.86
N GLY A 219 16.88 7.41 5.10
CA GLY A 219 16.34 7.94 3.85
C GLY A 219 17.20 7.64 2.62
N PRO A 220 16.82 8.21 1.45
CA PRO A 220 17.52 8.00 0.19
C PRO A 220 18.77 8.88 0.05
N ASP A 221 19.57 8.58 -0.98
CA ASP A 221 20.65 9.44 -1.50
C ASP A 221 21.76 9.82 -0.50
N ILE A 222 22.23 8.84 0.27
CA ILE A 222 23.29 9.06 1.28
C ILE A 222 24.67 8.75 0.68
N SER A 223 25.64 9.66 0.91
CA SER A 223 27.03 9.45 0.51
C SER A 223 27.70 8.35 1.34
N VAL A 224 28.69 7.66 0.76
CA VAL A 224 29.38 6.58 1.49
C VAL A 224 30.13 7.10 2.71
N GLU A 225 30.62 8.35 2.66
CA GLU A 225 31.28 9.03 3.76
C GLU A 225 30.31 9.26 4.93
N ALA A 226 29.18 9.94 4.69
CA ALA A 226 28.19 10.22 5.72
C ALA A 226 27.60 8.93 6.30
N LEU A 227 27.36 7.93 5.43
CA LEU A 227 26.88 6.63 5.88
C LEU A 227 27.88 5.95 6.79
N SER A 228 29.16 5.89 6.40
CA SER A 228 30.21 5.23 7.21
C SER A 228 30.35 5.86 8.59
N ASP A 229 30.27 7.19 8.68
CA ASP A 229 30.36 7.92 9.95
C ASP A 229 29.17 7.61 10.87
N SER A 230 27.98 7.46 10.29
CA SER A 230 26.75 7.13 11.05
C SER A 230 26.74 5.72 11.63
N LEU A 231 27.38 4.75 10.97
CA LEU A 231 27.33 3.34 11.37
C LEU A 231 27.87 3.09 12.77
N GLY A 232 28.99 3.75 13.10
CA GLY A 232 29.63 3.67 14.41
C GLY A 232 28.78 4.31 15.50
N PHE A 233 28.26 5.52 15.25
CA PHE A 233 27.39 6.23 16.19
C PHE A 233 26.11 5.45 16.51
N LEU A 234 25.54 4.75 15.53
CA LEU A 234 24.31 3.97 15.68
C LEU A 234 24.53 2.54 16.19
N ASN A 235 25.78 2.16 16.51
CA ASN A 235 26.16 0.81 16.93
C ASN A 235 25.61 -0.28 15.98
N THR A 236 25.75 -0.04 14.67
CA THR A 236 25.06 -0.82 13.63
C THR A 236 25.61 -2.23 13.50
N ASN A 237 24.73 -3.23 13.55
CA ASN A 237 25.08 -4.64 13.32
C ASN A 237 24.76 -5.07 11.89
N LEU A 238 23.69 -4.52 11.32
CA LEU A 238 23.18 -4.85 10.01
C LEU A 238 22.81 -3.56 9.25
N ILE A 239 23.23 -3.43 8.01
CA ILE A 239 22.75 -2.38 7.11
C ILE A 239 21.96 -3.00 5.94
N ILE A 240 20.79 -2.41 5.66
CA ILE A 240 19.98 -2.70 4.48
C ILE A 240 20.12 -1.51 3.53
N LEU A 241 20.74 -1.76 2.38
CA LEU A 241 20.93 -0.80 1.31
C LEU A 241 19.92 -1.06 0.20
N SER A 242 19.13 -0.06 -0.15
CA SER A 242 18.30 -0.11 -1.36
C SER A 242 18.89 0.77 -2.44
N ALA A 243 18.92 0.27 -3.66
CA ALA A 243 19.40 1.01 -4.82
C ALA A 243 18.82 0.43 -6.11
N LEU A 244 18.65 1.30 -7.11
CA LEU A 244 18.32 0.86 -8.47
C LEU A 244 19.58 0.56 -9.29
N ASN A 245 20.70 1.25 -9.02
CA ASN A 245 21.95 1.13 -9.78
C ASN A 245 23.17 1.36 -8.85
N THR A 246 23.41 0.45 -7.90
CA THR A 246 24.61 0.54 -7.06
C THR A 246 25.87 0.38 -7.89
N LYS A 247 26.87 1.22 -7.62
CA LYS A 247 28.23 0.96 -8.07
C LYS A 247 28.91 0.06 -7.04
N LYS A 248 29.54 -1.01 -7.50
CA LYS A 248 30.41 -1.89 -6.69
C LYS A 248 31.34 -1.11 -5.76
N THR A 249 31.90 -0.01 -6.27
CA THR A 249 32.79 0.90 -5.54
C THR A 249 32.17 1.52 -4.28
N PHE A 250 30.85 1.73 -4.23
CA PHE A 250 30.17 2.22 -3.03
C PHE A 250 30.23 1.17 -1.91
N VAL A 251 29.87 -0.06 -2.23
CA VAL A 251 29.84 -1.17 -1.26
C VAL A 251 31.25 -1.49 -0.79
N GLU A 252 32.23 -1.52 -1.69
CA GLU A 252 33.64 -1.74 -1.32
C GLU A 252 34.19 -0.65 -0.39
N LYS A 253 33.89 0.62 -0.68
CA LYS A 253 34.27 1.75 0.19
C LYS A 253 33.58 1.71 1.54
N LEU A 254 32.31 1.31 1.59
CA LEU A 254 31.59 1.14 2.85
C LEU A 254 32.23 0.02 3.69
N MET A 255 32.52 -1.12 3.06
CA MET A 255 33.09 -2.28 3.73
C MET A 255 34.52 -2.05 4.22
N SER A 256 35.31 -1.22 3.55
CA SER A 256 36.66 -0.88 4.00
C SER A 256 36.67 0.04 5.22
N LYS A 257 35.60 0.80 5.44
CA LYS A 257 35.42 1.67 6.62
C LYS A 257 34.60 1.04 7.74
N ALA A 258 33.82 0.01 7.42
CA ALA A 258 32.94 -0.68 8.37
C ALA A 258 33.70 -1.64 9.31
N THR A 259 33.11 -1.89 10.47
CA THR A 259 33.62 -2.90 11.41
C THR A 259 33.56 -4.31 10.78
N PRO A 260 34.45 -5.25 11.16
CA PRO A 260 34.44 -6.62 10.62
C PRO A 260 33.15 -7.41 10.88
N ALA A 261 32.37 -6.99 11.89
CA ALA A 261 31.12 -7.64 12.27
C ALA A 261 29.90 -7.15 11.48
N LEU A 262 29.99 -6.00 10.79
CA LEU A 262 28.86 -5.44 10.03
C LEU A 262 28.41 -6.41 8.94
N GLN A 263 27.11 -6.71 8.93
CA GLN A 263 26.43 -7.40 7.84
C GLN A 263 25.80 -6.38 6.88
N VAL A 264 25.86 -6.66 5.58
CA VAL A 264 25.30 -5.82 4.53
C VAL A 264 24.28 -6.63 3.73
N LEU A 265 23.04 -6.13 3.68
CA LEU A 265 21.99 -6.62 2.80
C LEU A 265 21.75 -5.59 1.70
N LEU A 266 21.77 -6.06 0.46
CA LEU A 266 21.28 -5.27 -0.67
C LEU A 266 19.85 -5.68 -0.96
N ALA A 267 18.95 -4.71 -1.04
CA ALA A 267 17.55 -4.90 -1.36
C ALA A 267 17.23 -4.29 -2.72
N GLY A 268 16.76 -5.12 -3.65
CA GLY A 268 16.38 -4.71 -5.00
C GLY A 268 17.22 -5.39 -6.09
N LYS A 269 16.79 -5.23 -7.35
CA LYS A 269 17.50 -5.76 -8.51
C LYS A 269 18.82 -5.02 -8.71
N MET A 270 19.88 -5.53 -8.09
CA MET A 270 21.25 -5.03 -8.28
C MET A 270 22.05 -6.05 -9.09
N ASP A 271 22.48 -5.64 -10.26
CA ASP A 271 23.44 -6.39 -11.08
C ASP A 271 24.84 -6.00 -10.63
N LEU A 272 25.33 -6.70 -9.60
CA LEU A 272 26.63 -6.45 -9.00
C LEU A 272 27.48 -7.70 -9.06
N GLU A 273 28.52 -7.68 -9.89
CA GLU A 273 29.60 -8.67 -9.91
C GLU A 273 30.53 -8.46 -8.70
N LEU A 274 30.16 -9.02 -7.54
CA LEU A 274 30.84 -8.82 -6.26
C LEU A 274 31.76 -9.99 -5.87
N GLU A 275 32.50 -10.53 -6.83
CA GLU A 275 33.44 -11.64 -6.64
C GLU A 275 34.52 -11.36 -5.56
N SER A 276 34.74 -10.08 -5.20
CA SER A 276 35.74 -9.62 -4.22
C SER A 276 35.22 -9.50 -2.78
N ILE A 277 33.91 -9.56 -2.52
CA ILE A 277 33.35 -9.32 -1.16
C ILE A 277 33.16 -10.65 -0.43
N PRO A 278 33.64 -10.80 0.83
CA PRO A 278 33.41 -12.01 1.61
C PRO A 278 31.92 -12.33 1.74
N THR A 279 31.49 -13.44 1.14
CA THR A 279 30.09 -13.89 1.04
C THR A 279 29.40 -14.07 2.39
N LYS A 280 30.15 -14.26 3.49
CA LYS A 280 29.58 -14.43 4.84
C LYS A 280 29.01 -13.15 5.44
N ARG A 281 29.47 -11.97 4.99
CA ARG A 281 29.04 -10.65 5.53
C ARG A 281 28.02 -9.96 4.65
N PHE A 282 27.72 -10.55 3.50
CA PHE A 282 27.07 -9.87 2.40
C PHE A 282 25.99 -10.76 1.79
N LYS A 283 24.79 -10.23 1.58
CA LYS A 283 23.71 -10.95 0.89
C LYS A 283 22.95 -9.98 -0.03
N ASN A 284 22.86 -10.37 -1.30
CA ASN A 284 22.03 -9.69 -2.29
C ASN A 284 20.63 -10.32 -2.27
N CYS A 285 19.61 -9.53 -1.96
CA CYS A 285 18.20 -9.87 -2.04
C CYS A 285 17.62 -9.17 -3.27
N LYS A 286 17.37 -9.93 -4.33
CA LYS A 286 16.99 -9.39 -5.65
C LYS A 286 15.59 -8.79 -5.69
N SER A 287 14.80 -9.05 -4.66
CA SER A 287 13.45 -8.54 -4.50
C SER A 287 13.13 -8.29 -3.02
N ILE A 288 12.01 -7.62 -2.77
CA ILE A 288 11.55 -7.37 -1.39
C ILE A 288 11.05 -8.66 -0.72
N GLU A 289 10.51 -9.59 -1.51
CA GLU A 289 10.14 -10.95 -1.10
C GLU A 289 11.37 -11.72 -0.59
N GLU A 290 12.50 -11.66 -1.32
CA GLU A 290 13.74 -12.31 -0.88
C GLU A 290 14.27 -11.69 0.43
N LEU A 291 14.12 -10.37 0.59
CA LEU A 291 14.51 -9.69 1.83
C LEU A 291 13.62 -10.14 2.99
N ASP A 292 12.31 -10.18 2.79
CA ASP A 292 11.33 -10.66 3.76
C ASP A 292 11.62 -12.10 4.20
N GLU A 293 11.84 -13.00 3.24
CA GLU A 293 12.20 -14.39 3.52
C GLU A 293 13.50 -14.48 4.33
N TYR A 294 14.53 -13.71 3.96
CA TYR A 294 15.80 -13.69 4.67
C TYR A 294 15.66 -13.20 6.12
N LEU A 295 14.91 -12.12 6.33
CA LEU A 295 14.68 -11.57 7.67
C LEU A 295 13.86 -12.54 8.53
N SER A 296 12.83 -13.17 7.96
CA SER A 296 12.00 -14.15 8.65
C SER A 296 12.80 -15.35 9.15
N LYS A 297 13.70 -15.93 8.34
CA LYS A 297 14.45 -17.14 8.71
C LYS A 297 15.53 -16.89 9.75
N LYS A 298 16.07 -15.66 9.80
CA LYS A 298 17.25 -15.35 10.59
C LYS A 298 16.92 -14.73 11.95
N TYR A 299 15.75 -14.11 12.07
CA TYR A 299 15.42 -13.25 13.22
C TYR A 299 13.99 -13.41 13.75
N ASN A 300 13.25 -14.41 13.27
CA ASN A 300 11.94 -14.84 13.78
C ASN A 300 12.09 -16.23 14.42
#